data_AF-A0A9D5VYK9-F1
#
_entry.id   AF-A0A9D5VYK9-F1
#
_cell.length_a   1.000
_cell.length_b   1.000
_cell.length_c   1.000
_cell.angle_alpha   90.00
_cell.angle_beta   90.00
_cell.angle_gamma   90.00
#
_symmetry.space_group_name_H-M   'P 1'
#
loop_
_entity.id
_entity.type
_entity.pdbx_description
1 polymer ?
#
loop_
_entity_poly.entity_id
_entity_poly.type
_entity_poly.pdbx_seq_one_letter_code
_entity_poly.pdbx_strand_id
1 'polypeptide(L)'
;METILDTLKLYEDLKGAFTDEQAHKLSDVLKEVEKSRIDALATKADIISLEGEIKLLESRLNVKYAVIFFAILLSNPKILDIIGKIFSFIK
;
A
#
# COMPACT_ATOMS: atom_id res chain seq x y z
N MET A 1 6.48 -13.03 12.91
CA MET A 1 7.75 -13.22 13.64
C MET A 1 8.83 -12.88 12.63
N GLU A 2 9.51 -11.75 12.78
CA GLU A 2 10.62 -11.36 11.90
C GLU A 2 11.75 -12.37 12.08
N THR A 3 11.93 -13.26 11.11
CA THR A 3 13.12 -14.12 11.03
C THR A 3 14.24 -13.28 10.43
N ILE A 4 14.85 -12.44 11.27
CA ILE A 4 16.13 -11.82 10.95
C ILE A 4 17.17 -12.96 10.99
N LEU A 5 17.87 -13.19 9.88
CA LEU A 5 18.93 -14.21 9.82
C LEU A 5 20.01 -13.92 10.87
N ASP A 6 20.12 -14.81 11.85
CA ASP A 6 21.21 -14.80 12.80
C ASP A 6 22.48 -15.30 12.10
N THR A 7 23.21 -14.33 11.53
CA THR A 7 24.43 -14.59 10.76
C THR A 7 25.52 -15.29 11.56
N LEU A 8 25.49 -15.19 12.90
CA LEU A 8 26.44 -15.84 13.78
C LEU A 8 26.12 -17.33 13.88
N LYS A 9 24.85 -17.65 14.15
CA LYS A 9 24.36 -19.03 14.22
C LYS A 9 24.49 -19.75 12.88
N LEU A 10 24.19 -19.05 11.77
CA LEU A 10 24.38 -19.58 10.42
C LEU A 10 25.84 -19.95 10.14
N TYR A 11 26.78 -19.10 10.57
CA TYR A 11 28.21 -19.38 10.41
C TYR A 11 28.64 -20.59 11.25
N GLU A 12 28.18 -20.70 12.49
CA GLU A 12 28.45 -21.84 13.37
C GLU A 12 27.90 -23.15 12.79
N ASP A 13 26.67 -23.13 12.27
CA ASP A 13 26.06 -24.28 11.61
C ASP A 13 26.83 -24.70 10.34
N LEU A 14 27.31 -23.72 9.55
CA LEU A 14 28.12 -23.98 8.35
C LEU A 14 29.51 -24.54 8.71
N LYS A 15 30.11 -24.08 9.81
CA LYS A 15 31.40 -24.58 10.30
C LYS A 15 31.33 -26.04 10.76
N GLY A 16 30.15 -26.54 11.11
CA GLY A 16 29.92 -27.95 11.42
C GLY A 16 29.98 -28.88 10.20
N ALA A 17 29.80 -28.36 8.98
CA ALA A 17 29.73 -29.14 7.75
C ALA A 17 30.83 -28.80 6.72
N PHE A 18 31.49 -27.65 6.87
CA PHE A 18 32.46 -27.11 5.91
C PHE A 18 33.74 -26.65 6.60
N THR A 19 34.80 -26.42 5.82
CA THR A 19 36.01 -25.77 6.35
C THR A 19 35.71 -24.32 6.72
N ASP A 20 36.48 -23.75 7.65
CA ASP A 20 36.28 -22.37 8.15
C ASP A 20 36.23 -21.36 6.99
N GLU A 21 37.09 -21.55 5.99
CA GLU A 21 37.18 -20.70 4.80
C GLU A 21 35.96 -20.85 3.87
N GLN A 22 35.37 -22.05 3.79
CA GLN A 22 34.15 -22.31 3.03
C GLN A 22 32.91 -21.79 3.75
N ALA A 23 32.83 -21.98 5.07
CA ALA A 23 31.76 -21.46 5.91
C ALA A 23 31.68 -19.93 5.85
N HIS A 24 32.84 -19.25 5.83
CA HIS A 24 32.89 -17.80 5.71
C HIS A 24 32.36 -17.30 4.37
N LYS A 25 32.82 -17.90 3.27
CA LYS A 25 32.35 -17.56 1.92
C LYS A 25 30.85 -17.84 1.73
N LEU A 26 30.34 -18.95 2.28
CA LEU A 26 28.91 -19.26 2.20
C LEU A 26 28.07 -18.27 3.04
N SER A 27 28.54 -17.91 4.23
CA SER A 27 27.87 -16.91 5.08
C SER A 27 27.77 -15.56 4.39
N ASP A 28 28.83 -15.12 3.71
CA ASP A 28 28.85 -13.84 3.01
C ASP A 28 27.90 -13.84 1.80
N VAL A 29 27.86 -14.91 1.02
CA VAL A 29 26.89 -15.07 -0.09
C VAL A 29 25.45 -15.07 0.44
N LEU A 30 25.19 -15.78 1.55
CA LEU A 30 23.83 -15.85 2.13
C LEU A 30 23.38 -14.49 2.68
N LYS A 31 24.28 -13.72 3.30
CA LYS A 31 24.00 -12.32 3.69
C LYS A 31 23.66 -11.44 2.50
N GLU A 32 24.38 -11.58 1.39
CA GLU A 32 24.15 -10.77 0.19
C GLU A 32 22.80 -11.09 -0.47
N VAL A 33 22.46 -12.39 -0.55
CA VAL A 33 21.15 -12.84 -1.05
C VAL A 33 20.02 -12.36 -0.15
N GLU A 34 20.19 -12.39 1.17
CA GLU A 34 19.17 -11.92 2.10
C GLU A 34 18.99 -10.41 2.07
N LYS A 35 20.09 -9.65 1.94
CA LYS A 35 20.04 -8.21 1.73
C LYS A 35 19.27 -7.87 0.44
N SER A 36 19.56 -8.57 -0.65
CA SER A 36 18.83 -8.41 -1.91
C SER A 36 17.34 -8.78 -1.78
N ARG A 37 17.00 -9.80 -0.98
CA ARG A 37 15.60 -10.17 -0.69
C ARG A 37 14.86 -9.12 0.14
N ILE A 38 15.54 -8.52 1.12
CA ILE A 38 14.98 -7.42 1.94
C ILE A 38 14.76 -6.19 1.06
N ASP A 39 15.69 -5.89 0.15
CA ASP A 39 15.54 -4.79 -0.81
C ASP A 39 14.41 -5.06 -1.84
N ALA A 40 14.09 -6.32 -2.11
CA ALA A 40 12.99 -6.73 -2.99
C ALA A 40 11.62 -6.85 -2.28
N LEU A 41 11.58 -6.85 -0.94
CA LEU A 41 10.34 -6.78 -0.18
C LEU A 41 9.80 -5.35 -0.28
N ALA A 42 8.56 -5.21 -0.76
CA ALA A 42 7.86 -3.93 -0.86
C ALA A 42 8.09 -3.11 0.41
N THR A 43 8.82 -2.02 0.24
CA THR A 43 9.23 -1.19 1.36
C THR A 43 7.98 -0.53 1.97
N LYS A 44 8.06 -0.10 3.23
CA LYS A 44 6.96 0.70 3.82
C LYS A 44 6.60 1.90 2.95
N ALA A 45 7.55 2.44 2.18
CA ALA A 45 7.30 3.52 1.23
C ALA A 45 6.39 3.10 0.05
N ASP A 46 6.54 1.88 -0.47
CA ASP A 46 5.68 1.36 -1.54
C ASP A 46 4.25 1.18 -1.06
N ILE A 47 4.07 0.71 0.17
CA ILE A 47 2.75 0.59 0.80
C ILE A 47 2.10 1.96 0.98
N ILE A 48 2.85 2.95 1.47
CA ILE A 48 2.37 4.34 1.63
C ILE A 48 2.00 4.95 0.28
N SER A 49 2.79 4.68 -0.78
CA SER A 49 2.50 5.13 -2.14
C SER A 49 1.20 4.53 -2.66
N LEU A 50 1.02 3.22 -2.50
CA LEU A 50 -0.20 2.51 -2.91
C LEU A 50 -1.43 2.99 -2.13
N GLU A 51 -1.32 3.24 -0.83
CA GLU A 51 -2.41 3.82 -0.04
C GLU A 51 -2.81 5.21 -0.54
N GLY A 52 -1.82 6.03 -0.93
CA GLY A 52 -2.04 7.34 -1.53
C GLY A 52 -2.81 7.26 -2.86
N GLU A 53 -2.39 6.35 -3.75
CA GLU A 53 -3.05 6.12 -5.04
C GLU A 53 -4.49 5.62 -4.87
N ILE A 54 -4.73 4.71 -3.92
CA ILE A 54 -6.07 4.19 -3.60
C ILE A 54 -6.99 5.33 -3.12
N LYS A 55 -6.54 6.16 -2.17
CA LYS A 55 -7.34 7.29 -1.67
C LYS A 55 -7.68 8.28 -2.78
N LEU A 56 -6.74 8.52 -3.69
CA LEU A 56 -6.95 9.41 -4.82
C LEU A 56 -7.98 8.82 -5.81
N LEU A 57 -7.95 7.50 -6.03
CA LEU A 57 -8.93 6.81 -6.86
C LEU A 57 -10.33 6.82 -6.23
N GLU A 58 -10.42 6.55 -4.92
CA GLU A 58 -11.68 6.63 -4.15
C GLU A 58 -12.30 8.03 -4.22
N SER A 59 -11.49 9.08 -4.05
CA SER A 59 -11.93 10.47 -4.18
C SER A 59 -12.50 10.75 -5.58
N ARG A 60 -11.81 10.32 -6.64
CA ARG A 60 -12.29 10.48 -8.02
C ARG A 60 -13.61 9.74 -8.26
N LEU A 61 -13.77 8.54 -7.70
CA LEU A 61 -15.01 7.79 -7.79
C LEU A 61 -16.15 8.50 -7.04
N ASN A 62 -15.90 8.95 -5.81
CA ASN A 62 -16.89 9.67 -5.02
C ASN A 62 -17.37 10.95 -5.73
N VAL A 63 -16.46 11.73 -6.32
CA VAL A 63 -16.84 12.90 -7.11
C VAL A 63 -17.72 12.52 -8.30
N LYS A 64 -17.36 11.48 -9.05
CA LYS A 64 -18.17 11.01 -10.19
C LYS A 64 -19.58 10.57 -9.74
N TYR A 65 -19.67 9.78 -8.68
CA TYR A 65 -20.96 9.33 -8.15
C TYR A 65 -21.78 10.49 -7.60
N ALA A 66 -21.16 11.47 -6.92
CA ALA A 66 -21.84 12.67 -6.46
C ALA A 66 -22.42 13.48 -7.64
N VAL A 67 -21.65 13.67 -8.71
CA VAL A 67 -22.13 14.37 -9.91
C VAL A 67 -23.31 13.64 -10.54
N ILE A 68 -23.22 12.31 -10.71
CA ILE A 68 -24.31 11.50 -11.26
C ILE A 68 -25.54 11.59 -10.37
N PHE A 69 -25.37 11.46 -9.06
CA PHE A 69 -26.45 11.57 -8.09
C PHE A 69 -27.14 12.93 -8.15
N PHE A 70 -26.38 14.03 -8.19
CA PHE A 70 -26.92 15.38 -8.37
C PHE A 70 -27.66 15.53 -9.70
N ALA A 71 -27.12 15.00 -10.79
CA ALA A 71 -27.79 15.03 -12.09
C ALA A 71 -29.15 14.30 -12.04
N ILE A 72 -29.22 13.14 -11.38
CA ILE A 72 -30.47 12.40 -11.18
C ILE A 72 -31.45 13.20 -10.32
N LEU A 73 -30.98 13.77 -9.20
CA LEU A 73 -31.83 14.59 -8.32
C LEU A 73 -32.39 15.81 -9.06
N LEU A 74 -31.56 16.52 -9.82
CA LEU A 74 -31.98 17.70 -10.59
C LEU A 74 -32.87 17.35 -11.78
N SER A 75 -32.79 16.12 -12.28
CA SER A 75 -33.71 15.63 -13.34
C SER A 75 -35.10 15.31 -12.79
N ASN A 76 -35.28 15.27 -11.46
CA ASN A 76 -36.58 15.01 -10.86
C ASN A 76 -37.38 16.31 -10.68
N PRO A 77 -38.52 16.48 -11.36
CA PRO A 77 -39.32 17.71 -11.31
C PRO A 77 -39.81 18.03 -9.90
N LYS A 78 -40.09 17.03 -9.06
CA LYS A 78 -40.51 17.24 -7.66
C LYS A 78 -39.40 17.86 -6.81
N ILE A 79 -38.15 17.54 -7.10
CA ILE A 79 -36.99 18.07 -6.39
C ILE A 79 -36.73 19.51 -6.82
N LEU A 80 -36.86 19.80 -8.11
CA LEU A 80 -36.80 21.18 -8.64
C LEU A 80 -37.87 22.08 -8.00
N ASP A 81 -39.10 21.59 -7.86
CA ASP A 81 -40.19 22.33 -7.18
C ASP A 81 -39.86 22.63 -5.71
N ILE A 82 -39.26 21.67 -4.99
CA ILE A 82 -38.82 21.86 -3.60
C ILE A 82 -37.70 22.89 -3.52
N ILE A 83 -36.70 22.82 -4.41
CA ILE A 83 -35.59 23.79 -4.47
C ILE A 83 -36.13 25.20 -4.75
N GLY A 84 -37.06 25.34 -5.71
CA GLY A 84 -37.70 26.62 -6.01
C GLY A 84 -38.47 27.20 -4.82
N LYS A 85 -39.19 26.36 -4.07
CA LYS A 85 -39.87 26.78 -2.84
C LYS A 85 -38.89 27.24 -1.75
N ILE A 86 -37.80 26.52 -1.53
CA ILE A 86 -36.76 26.90 -0.57
C ILE A 86 -36.14 28.26 -0.97
N PHE A 87 -35.84 28.45 -2.25
CA PHE A 87 -35.29 29.72 -2.75
C PHE A 87 -36.25 30.90 -2.57
N SER A 88 -37.56 30.66 -2.72
CA SER A 88 -38.58 31.69 -2.48
C SER A 88 -38.77 32.05 -1.00
N PHE A 89 -38.33 31.19 -0.08
CA PHE A 89 -38.43 31.41 1.37
C PHE A 89 -37.22 32.15 1.95
N ILE A 90 -36.09 32.13 1.24
CA ILE A 90 -34.83 32.77 1.64
C ILE A 90 -34.73 34.21 1.08
N LYS A 91 -35.56 34.55 0.08
CA LYS A 91 -35.66 35.89 -0.52
C LYS A 91 -36.78 36.69 0.14
#